data_AF-A0A848WR90-F1
#
_entry.id   AF-A0A848WR90-F1
#
_cell.length_a   1.000
_cell.length_b   1.000
_cell.length_c   1.000
_cell.angle_alpha   90.00
_cell.angle_beta   90.00
_cell.angle_gamma   90.00
#
_symmetry.space_group_name_H-M   'P 1'
#
loop_
_entity.id
_entity.type
_entity.pdbx_description
1 polymer ?
#
loop_
_entity_poly.entity_id
_entity_poly.type
_entity_poly.pdbx_seq_one_letter_code
_entity_poly.pdbx_strand_id
1 'polypeptide(L)' 'MKQVWSWEEEGFFATTQGSAKRLPNGNTLLSNTGKQYVIEVTPDGKTVARYKGTAPSFKAFKFTKEELGDLLE' A
#
# COMPACT_ATOMS: atom_id res chain seq x y z
N MET A 1 -19.65 -2.31 16.41
CA MET A 1 -18.32 -1.91 15.89
C MET A 1 -18.45 -0.53 15.25
N LYS A 2 -17.44 0.34 15.39
CA LYS A 2 -17.41 1.67 14.75
C LYS A 2 -16.32 1.68 13.69
N GLN A 3 -16.68 1.96 12.44
CA GLN A 3 -15.69 2.23 11.39
C GLN A 3 -14.99 3.56 11.70
N VAL A 4 -13.67 3.56 11.75
CA VAL A 4 -12.85 4.75 12.07
C VAL A 4 -12.11 5.31 10.86
N TRP A 5 -11.99 4.52 9.79
CA TRP A 5 -11.36 4.92 8.54
C TRP A 5 -11.80 3.99 7.41
N SER A 6 -11.97 4.55 6.22
CA SER A 6 -12.15 3.82 4.96
C SER A 6 -11.53 4.63 3.84
N TRP A 7 -11.15 3.94 2.77
CA TRP A 7 -10.68 4.56 1.55
C TRP A 7 -11.11 3.71 0.36
N GLU A 8 -11.52 4.37 -0.70
CA GLU A 8 -12.03 3.74 -1.91
C GLU A 8 -11.59 4.57 -3.13
N GLU A 9 -11.30 3.90 -4.23
CA GLU A 9 -11.02 4.50 -5.53
C GLU A 9 -11.61 3.59 -6.61
N GLU A 10 -12.25 4.20 -7.60
CA GLU A 10 -12.81 3.47 -8.73
C GLU A 10 -11.70 2.67 -9.44
N GLY A 11 -11.97 1.38 -9.71
CA GLY A 11 -11.00 0.50 -10.38
C GLY A 11 -9.90 -0.05 -9.46
N PHE A 12 -9.89 0.28 -8.16
CA PHE A 12 -8.95 -0.29 -7.19
C PHE A 12 -9.42 -1.62 -6.56
N PHE A 13 -10.54 -2.18 -7.01
CA PHE A 13 -11.00 -3.48 -6.51
C PHE A 13 -9.98 -4.59 -6.84
N ALA A 14 -9.51 -5.29 -5.80
CA ALA A 14 -8.65 -6.46 -5.92
C ALA A 14 -9.51 -7.72 -5.99
N THR A 15 -9.64 -8.32 -7.17
CA THR A 15 -10.48 -9.52 -7.39
C THR A 15 -9.99 -10.77 -6.66
N THR A 16 -8.74 -10.77 -6.20
CA THR A 16 -8.13 -11.90 -5.49
C THR A 16 -7.59 -11.45 -4.14
N GLN A 17 -6.33 -11.05 -4.09
CA GLN A 17 -5.63 -10.66 -2.87
C GLN A 17 -5.32 -9.17 -2.87
N GLY A 18 -5.23 -8.62 -1.67
CA GLY A 18 -4.72 -7.28 -1.41
C GLY A 18 -4.21 -7.20 0.01
N SER A 19 -3.55 -6.10 0.33
CA SER A 19 -3.12 -5.81 1.71
C SER A 19 -3.36 -4.36 2.03
N ALA A 20 -3.61 -4.09 3.31
CA ALA A 20 -3.69 -2.75 3.87
C ALA A 20 -2.90 -2.71 5.17
N LYS A 21 -1.88 -1.86 5.23
CA LYS A 21 -1.01 -1.72 6.41
C LYS A 21 -0.85 -0.25 6.76
N ARG A 22 -1.24 0.13 7.98
CA ARG A 22 -0.92 1.45 8.53
C ARG A 22 0.59 1.53 8.79
N LEU A 23 1.20 2.63 8.35
CA LEU A 23 2.62 2.94 8.50
C LEU A 23 2.84 3.83 9.74
N PRO A 24 4.07 3.90 10.28
CA PRO A 24 4.38 4.74 11.45
C PRO A 24 4.06 6.23 11.27
N ASN A 25 4.13 6.74 10.03
CA ASN A 25 3.78 8.13 9.70
C ASN A 25 2.26 8.39 9.63
N GLY A 26 1.41 7.37 9.87
CA GLY A 26 -0.04 7.47 9.81
C GLY A 26 -0.64 7.19 8.43
N ASN A 27 0.15 7.09 7.36
CA ASN A 27 -0.35 6.70 6.03
C ASN A 27 -0.70 5.21 5.99
N THR A 28 -1.49 4.79 5.02
CA THR A 28 -1.80 3.39 4.74
C THR A 28 -1.12 2.96 3.45
N LEU A 29 -0.33 1.89 3.51
CA LEU A 29 0.16 1.17 2.33
C LEU A 29 -0.91 0.18 1.89
N LEU A 30 -1.38 0.29 0.65
CA LEU A 30 -2.38 -0.58 0.05
C LEU A 30 -1.77 -1.33 -1.14
N SER A 31 -2.07 -2.63 -1.28
CA SER A 31 -1.72 -3.40 -2.48
C SER A 31 -2.94 -3.98 -3.18
N ASN A 32 -2.91 -3.97 -4.50
CA ASN A 32 -3.87 -4.67 -5.35
C ASN A 32 -3.13 -5.70 -6.21
N THR A 33 -3.35 -6.98 -5.92
CA THR A 33 -2.63 -8.09 -6.59
C THR A 33 -2.94 -8.15 -8.08
N GLY A 34 -4.22 -8.11 -8.45
CA GLY A 34 -4.65 -8.26 -9.85
C GLY A 34 -4.28 -7.06 -10.73
N LYS A 35 -4.23 -5.87 -10.14
CA LYS A 35 -3.82 -4.65 -10.83
C LYS A 35 -2.34 -4.32 -10.69
N GLN A 36 -1.57 -5.11 -9.92
CA GLN A 36 -0.11 -4.93 -9.76
C GLN A 36 0.26 -3.53 -9.25
N TYR A 37 -0.60 -2.94 -8.41
CA TYR A 37 -0.38 -1.62 -7.83
C TYR A 37 -0.06 -1.72 -6.35
N VAL A 38 0.86 -0.88 -5.90
CA VAL A 38 1.04 -0.53 -4.50
C VAL A 38 0.91 0.97 -4.37
N ILE A 39 0.06 1.45 -3.46
CA ILE A 39 -0.14 2.88 -3.22
C ILE A 39 0.04 3.19 -1.75
N GLU A 40 0.46 4.43 -1.47
CA GLU A 40 0.44 4.98 -0.12
C GLU A 40 -0.58 6.10 -0.06
N VAL A 41 -1.48 6.00 0.92
CA VAL A 41 -2.62 6.90 1.08
C VAL A 41 -2.56 7.55 2.45
N THR A 42 -2.74 8.86 2.51
CA THR A 42 -2.80 9.62 3.76
C THR A 42 -4.07 9.33 4.56
N PRO A 43 -4.15 9.71 5.86
CA PRO A 43 -5.39 9.59 6.63
C PRO A 43 -6.60 10.31 6.01
N ASP A 44 -6.37 11.44 5.31
CA ASP A 44 -7.40 12.21 4.58
C ASP A 44 -7.71 11.65 3.17
N GLY A 45 -7.13 10.51 2.81
CA GLY A 45 -7.49 9.77 1.59
C GLY A 45 -6.73 10.17 0.33
N LYS A 46 -5.68 10.99 0.44
CA LYS A 46 -4.85 11.39 -0.71
C LYS A 46 -3.79 10.34 -1.00
N THR A 47 -3.70 9.92 -2.25
CA THR A 47 -2.60 9.06 -2.73
C THR A 47 -1.33 9.90 -2.88
N VAL A 48 -0.29 9.58 -2.10
CA VAL A 48 1.00 10.31 -2.10
C VAL A 48 2.12 9.55 -2.81
N ALA A 49 1.92 8.26 -3.06
CA ALA A 49 2.81 7.46 -3.88
C ALA A 49 2.02 6.38 -4.62
N ARG A 50 2.44 6.06 -5.84
CA ARG A 50 1.92 4.94 -6.64
C ARG A 50 3.05 4.22 -7.32
N TYR A 51 3.10 2.91 -7.13
CA TYR A 51 4.01 1.99 -7.80
C TYR A 51 3.20 1.01 -8.63
N LYS A 52 3.65 0.76 -9.86
CA LYS A 52 3.07 -0.23 -10.78
C LYS A 52 4.16 -1.22 -11.15
N GLY A 53 4.03 -2.44 -10.63
CA GLY A 53 4.94 -3.53 -10.94
C GLY A 53 4.64 -4.19 -12.28
N THR A 54 5.55 -5.05 -12.73
CA THR A 54 5.37 -5.89 -13.92
C THR A 54 4.72 -7.24 -13.60
N ALA A 55 4.59 -7.59 -12.32
CA ALA A 55 4.04 -8.84 -11.82
C ALA A 55 3.03 -8.58 -10.67
N PRO A 56 2.17 -9.55 -10.33
CA PRO A 56 1.22 -9.43 -9.22
C PRO A 56 1.91 -9.10 -7.89
N SER A 57 1.38 -8.11 -7.17
CA SER A 57 1.87 -7.71 -5.84
C SER A 57 1.00 -8.32 -4.74
N PHE A 58 1.42 -9.46 -4.17
CA PHE A 58 0.65 -10.17 -3.13
C PHE A 58 0.58 -9.40 -1.81
N LYS A 59 1.74 -9.20 -1.18
CA LYS A 59 1.91 -8.37 0.02
C LYS A 59 3.00 -7.33 -0.25
N ALA A 60 2.79 -6.13 0.28
CA ALA A 60 3.76 -5.06 0.21
C ALA A 60 4.25 -4.68 1.61
N PHE A 61 5.54 -4.40 1.71
CA PHE A 61 6.18 -3.88 2.91
C PHE A 61 6.96 -2.63 2.51
N LYS A 62 6.94 -1.63 3.39
CA LYS A 62 7.73 -0.42 3.24
C LYS A 62 8.78 -0.41 4.35
N PHE A 63 10.03 -0.25 3.95
CA PHE A 63 11.16 -0.13 4.85
C PHE A 63 11.78 1.26 4.66
N THR A 64 12.30 1.81 5.74
CA THR A 64 13.19 2.95 5.77
C THR A 64 14.59 2.54 5.32
N LYS A 65 15.45 3.52 5.01
CA LYS A 65 16.84 3.22 4.66
C LYS A 65 17.57 2.57 5.84
N GLU A 66 17.25 3.04 7.05
CA GLU A 66 17.81 2.54 8.30
C GLU A 66 17.40 1.08 8.56
N GLU A 67 16.16 0.69 8.25
CA GLU A 67 15.70 -0.70 8.37
C GLU A 67 16.33 -1.64 7.32
N LEU A 68 16.69 -1.10 6.16
CA LEU A 68 17.35 -1.88 5.11
C LEU A 68 18.85 -2.05 5.37
N GLY A 69 19.48 -1.10 6.06
CA GLY A 69 20.93 -1.11 6.29
C GLY A 69 21.69 -1.32 4.98
N ASP A 70 22.67 -2.21 5.00
CA ASP A 70 23.53 -2.51 3.85
C ASP A 70 23.00 -3.68 2.99
N LEU A 71 21.73 -4.09 3.14
CA LEU A 71 21.16 -5.24 2.41
C LEU A 71 21.05 -5.05 0.89
N LEU A 72 21.27 -3.83 0.39
CA LEU A 72 21.13 -3.47 -1.02
C LEU A 72 22.45 -2.98 -1.65
N GLU A 73 23.57 -3.10 -0.95
CA GLU A 73 24.94 -2.92 -1.48
C GLU A 73 25.56 -4.27 -1.86
#